data_AF-A0A1Z1WF86-F1
#
_entry.id   AF-A0A1Z1WF86-F1
#
_cell.length_a   1.000
_cell.length_b   1.000
_cell.length_c   1.000
_cell.angle_alpha   90.00
_cell.angle_beta   90.00
_cell.angle_gamma   90.00
#
_symmetry.space_group_name_H-M   'P 1'
#
loop_
_entity.id
_entity.type
_entity.pdbx_description
1 polymer ?
#
loop_
_entity_poly.entity_id
_entity_poly.type
_entity_poly.pdbx_seq_one_letter_code
_entity_poly.pdbx_strand_id
1 'polypeptide(L)'
;MITTLSGDTSRLLSTVDFVKEQDTAALLPVLFPGLDGPELRTLVEHCRFSHAAQLVFPANETELRSMLSACGLVPALPPGPSVVVRERLAVRHQRRAGDLDVGILRPPVVGVDGAHRMVEVFVLTVPPGSDLDAVAEAEREGQHEAHVAFEVVAPDPLVLRGLCATFARYGATADGGGYNPHENGTVFYFGAAAEAKVGYRRVELYVPGDHRDVLSAHLAEHRSRQPAETVLRLLTGAWTTQALAAFTELRVPDVMEGEGGRGTGVEELARKVGARPRNLATLLRYLAMVGVVAEGRDGFRLTAVGALLRDGDQGSMRALALMYGGPFYQSFAGLGHTVRTGQVAFEHHFGENHFDHFARDPELAELFDQSMAAGSAMFDPVPAHPALTAAAGVPGGATVVDVAGGTGELLGRVLAAHPRLNGVLLERPHVVDAARRRLEDLGPRCTFLVGDFADVPESGDVYVLSRVLHDWDDEQCREILRHCARAMPAHADLLVVERALPADGAFSLATAWDLHMMCNVGGRERTAAHYGGLFADAGLALVGEVPLPLDGTVLHVRKADRPASA
;
A
#
# COMPACT_ATOMS: atom_id res chain seq x y z
N MET A 1 14.27 -22.00 -60.86
CA MET A 1 15.18 -22.21 -59.72
C MET A 1 14.53 -21.55 -58.52
N ILE A 2 13.87 -22.33 -57.66
CA ILE A 2 13.24 -21.83 -56.43
C ILE A 2 14.33 -21.90 -55.37
N THR A 3 15.01 -20.78 -55.13
CA THR A 3 15.93 -20.64 -53.99
C THR A 3 15.08 -20.61 -52.73
N THR A 4 15.11 -21.70 -51.95
CA THR A 4 14.57 -21.74 -50.59
C THR A 4 15.29 -20.68 -49.75
N LEU A 5 14.57 -19.64 -49.33
CA LEU A 5 15.08 -18.59 -48.45
C LEU A 5 15.52 -19.20 -47.11
N SER A 6 16.60 -18.68 -46.51
CA SER A 6 17.04 -19.12 -45.17
C SER A 6 16.00 -18.79 -44.09
N GLY A 7 16.04 -19.48 -42.95
CA GLY A 7 15.03 -19.33 -41.89
C GLY A 7 14.83 -17.88 -41.41
N ASP A 8 15.90 -17.09 -41.28
CA ASP A 8 15.82 -15.68 -40.86
C ASP A 8 15.26 -14.78 -41.96
N THR A 9 15.61 -15.06 -43.22
CA THR A 9 15.10 -14.32 -44.37
C THR A 9 13.60 -14.55 -44.55
N SER A 10 13.14 -15.80 -44.38
CA SER A 10 11.72 -16.12 -44.43
C SER A 10 10.93 -15.44 -43.31
N ARG A 11 11.45 -15.44 -42.07
CA ARG A 11 10.79 -14.75 -40.95
C ARG A 11 10.72 -13.25 -41.17
N LEU A 12 11.82 -12.63 -41.60
CA LEU A 12 11.85 -11.21 -41.90
C LEU A 12 10.89 -10.85 -43.03
N LEU A 13 10.84 -11.65 -44.11
CA LEU A 13 9.86 -11.46 -45.18
C LEU A 13 8.41 -11.53 -44.66
N SER A 14 8.09 -12.52 -43.82
CA SER A 14 6.78 -12.60 -43.16
C SER A 14 6.47 -11.38 -42.30
N THR A 15 7.45 -10.81 -41.60
CA THR A 15 7.29 -9.53 -40.87
C THR A 15 7.03 -8.37 -41.82
N VAL A 16 7.73 -8.28 -42.96
CA VAL A 16 7.49 -7.24 -43.98
C VAL A 16 6.08 -7.34 -44.53
N ASP A 17 5.64 -8.54 -44.92
CA ASP A 17 4.31 -8.76 -45.47
C ASP A 17 3.23 -8.45 -44.44
N PHE A 18 3.44 -8.85 -43.18
CA PHE A 18 2.58 -8.47 -42.06
C PHE A 18 2.46 -6.95 -41.91
N VAL A 19 3.58 -6.20 -41.94
CA VAL A 19 3.55 -4.73 -41.83
C VAL A 19 2.81 -4.09 -43.02
N LYS A 20 2.92 -4.66 -44.22
CA LYS A 20 2.23 -4.16 -45.41
C LYS A 20 0.72 -4.37 -45.35
N GLU A 21 0.29 -5.55 -44.91
CA GLU A 21 -1.10 -5.99 -44.98
C GLU A 21 -1.96 -5.53 -43.80
N GLN A 22 -1.37 -5.39 -42.61
CA GLN A 22 -2.13 -5.07 -41.40
C GLN A 22 -2.35 -3.56 -41.26
N ASP A 23 -3.57 -3.17 -40.88
CA ASP A 23 -3.90 -1.84 -40.38
C ASP A 23 -4.27 -1.88 -38.89
N THR A 24 -4.34 -0.70 -38.25
CA THR A 24 -4.65 -0.59 -36.81
C THR A 24 -5.98 -1.24 -36.43
N ALA A 25 -7.03 -1.04 -37.22
CA ALA A 25 -8.38 -1.50 -36.91
C ALA A 25 -8.51 -3.02 -37.05
N ALA A 26 -7.78 -3.62 -38.01
CA ALA A 26 -7.69 -5.06 -38.17
C ALA A 26 -6.81 -5.73 -37.11
N LEU A 27 -5.71 -5.08 -36.71
CA LEU A 27 -4.70 -5.69 -35.85
C LEU A 27 -5.08 -5.69 -34.37
N LEU A 28 -5.70 -4.62 -33.87
CA LEU A 28 -6.05 -4.50 -32.45
C LEU A 28 -6.94 -5.65 -31.95
N PRO A 29 -8.03 -6.06 -32.64
CA PRO A 29 -8.86 -7.20 -32.20
C PRO A 29 -8.14 -8.55 -32.21
N VAL A 30 -7.07 -8.69 -33.00
CA VAL A 30 -6.28 -9.92 -33.11
C VAL A 30 -5.28 -10.03 -31.95
N LEU A 31 -4.72 -8.89 -31.52
CA LEU A 31 -3.89 -8.79 -30.31
C LEU A 31 -4.69 -8.83 -29.02
N PHE A 32 -5.92 -8.31 -29.05
CA PHE A 32 -6.82 -8.17 -27.90
C PHE A 32 -8.17 -8.84 -28.20
N PRO A 33 -8.26 -10.18 -28.04
CA PRO A 33 -9.49 -10.92 -28.35
C PRO A 33 -10.70 -10.37 -27.60
N GLY A 34 -11.79 -10.12 -28.32
CA GLY A 34 -13.03 -9.55 -27.77
C GLY A 34 -13.09 -8.02 -27.79
N LEU A 35 -12.05 -7.34 -28.27
CA LEU A 35 -12.07 -5.91 -28.51
C LEU A 35 -12.90 -5.57 -29.77
N ASP A 36 -14.00 -4.86 -29.59
CA ASP A 36 -14.88 -4.42 -30.68
C ASP A 36 -15.57 -3.07 -30.38
N GLY A 37 -16.50 -2.69 -31.24
CA GLY A 37 -17.47 -1.64 -30.92
C GLY A 37 -16.86 -0.25 -30.64
N PRO A 38 -17.35 0.47 -29.62
CA PRO A 38 -16.86 1.81 -29.28
C PRO A 38 -15.38 1.86 -28.88
N GLU A 39 -14.90 0.83 -28.19
CA GLU A 39 -13.56 0.83 -27.60
C GLU A 39 -12.49 0.61 -28.66
N LEU A 40 -12.77 -0.26 -29.64
CA LEU A 40 -11.93 -0.39 -30.83
C LEU A 40 -11.83 0.94 -31.59
N ARG A 41 -12.94 1.67 -31.75
CA ARG A 41 -12.93 2.98 -32.43
C ARG A 41 -12.06 3.98 -31.69
N THR A 42 -12.19 4.06 -30.36
CA THR A 42 -11.35 4.94 -29.53
C THR A 42 -9.86 4.58 -29.66
N LEU A 43 -9.50 3.30 -29.65
CA LEU A 43 -8.10 2.90 -29.84
C LEU A 43 -7.59 3.30 -31.24
N VAL A 44 -8.36 3.05 -32.30
CA VAL A 44 -7.99 3.42 -33.67
C VAL A 44 -7.87 4.93 -33.87
N GLU A 45 -8.63 5.73 -33.12
CA GLU A 45 -8.54 7.20 -33.11
C GLU A 45 -7.24 7.70 -32.46
N HIS A 46 -6.78 7.01 -31.40
CA HIS A 46 -5.68 7.48 -30.56
C HIS A 46 -4.34 6.80 -30.82
N CYS A 47 -4.30 5.63 -31.44
CA CYS A 47 -3.05 4.96 -31.79
C CYS A 47 -3.04 4.48 -33.25
N ARG A 48 -1.84 4.32 -33.80
CA ARG A 48 -1.62 3.82 -35.16
C ARG A 48 -0.57 2.73 -35.14
N PHE A 49 -0.84 1.64 -35.86
CA PHE A 49 0.16 0.62 -36.10
C PHE A 49 1.36 1.23 -36.81
N SER A 50 2.51 1.21 -36.14
CA SER A 50 3.74 1.88 -36.55
C SER A 50 4.70 0.89 -37.18
N HIS A 51 5.00 -0.21 -36.47
CA HIS A 51 5.96 -1.20 -36.92
C HIS A 51 5.79 -2.55 -36.26
N ALA A 52 6.40 -3.56 -36.87
CA ALA A 52 6.71 -4.82 -36.21
C ALA A 52 8.23 -5.00 -36.18
N ALA A 53 8.73 -5.59 -35.10
CA ALA A 53 10.14 -5.80 -34.90
C ALA A 53 10.52 -7.28 -34.99
N GLN A 54 11.74 -7.54 -35.46
CA GLN A 54 12.29 -8.88 -35.59
C GLN A 54 13.80 -8.86 -35.35
N LEU A 55 14.28 -9.81 -34.54
CA LEU A 55 15.72 -10.11 -34.38
C LEU A 55 16.16 -11.14 -35.44
N VAL A 56 17.27 -10.83 -36.12
CA VAL A 56 17.89 -11.67 -37.16
C VAL A 56 19.39 -11.88 -36.89
N PHE A 57 19.96 -12.95 -37.45
CA PHE A 57 21.31 -13.42 -37.11
C PHE A 57 22.19 -13.65 -38.36
N PRO A 58 22.58 -12.59 -39.08
CA PRO A 58 23.48 -12.72 -40.23
C PRO A 58 24.91 -13.02 -39.78
N ALA A 59 25.68 -13.73 -40.60
CA ALA A 59 27.10 -14.01 -40.34
C ALA A 59 27.99 -12.77 -40.46
N ASN A 60 27.59 -11.80 -41.27
CA ASN A 60 28.31 -10.57 -41.53
C ASN A 60 27.40 -9.55 -42.25
N GLU A 61 27.92 -8.34 -42.48
CA GLU A 61 27.18 -7.27 -43.16
C GLU A 61 26.76 -7.62 -44.60
N THR A 62 27.54 -8.46 -45.31
CA THR A 62 27.20 -8.86 -46.69
C THR A 62 25.94 -9.74 -46.69
N GLU A 63 25.87 -10.71 -45.79
CA GLU A 63 24.68 -11.55 -45.64
C GLU A 63 23.46 -10.74 -45.17
N LEU A 64 23.65 -9.82 -44.22
CA LEU A 64 22.60 -8.89 -43.79
C LEU A 64 22.03 -8.11 -44.99
N ARG A 65 22.89 -7.56 -45.84
CA ARG A 65 22.49 -6.81 -47.04
C ARG A 65 21.72 -7.69 -48.03
N SER A 66 22.16 -8.92 -48.25
CA SER A 66 21.45 -9.89 -49.09
C SER A 66 20.08 -10.26 -48.53
N MET A 67 19.98 -10.48 -47.21
CA MET A 67 18.72 -10.79 -46.51
C MET A 67 17.71 -9.64 -46.62
N LEU A 68 18.14 -8.41 -46.35
CA LEU A 68 17.30 -7.21 -46.47
C LEU A 68 16.83 -6.99 -47.90
N SER A 69 17.73 -7.13 -48.88
CA SER A 69 17.39 -7.00 -50.31
C SER A 69 16.40 -8.06 -50.77
N ALA A 70 16.51 -9.30 -50.27
CA ALA A 70 15.55 -10.37 -50.58
C ALA A 70 14.15 -10.07 -50.02
N CYS A 71 14.06 -9.27 -48.95
CA CYS A 71 12.81 -8.82 -48.36
C CYS A 71 12.30 -7.48 -48.96
N GLY A 72 13.00 -6.92 -49.95
CA GLY A 72 12.65 -5.64 -50.56
C GLY A 72 12.90 -4.42 -49.65
N LEU A 73 13.77 -4.55 -48.64
CA LEU A 73 14.12 -3.49 -47.70
C LEU A 73 15.39 -2.77 -48.17
N VAL A 74 15.38 -1.43 -48.11
CA VAL A 74 16.54 -0.58 -48.46
C VAL A 74 16.94 0.28 -47.27
N PRO A 75 17.68 -0.25 -46.28
CA PRO A 75 18.09 0.54 -45.12
C PRO A 75 19.41 1.29 -45.35
N ALA A 76 19.63 2.33 -44.53
CA ALA A 76 20.95 2.92 -44.34
C ALA A 76 21.84 1.94 -43.55
N LEU A 77 23.03 1.62 -44.09
CA LEU A 77 24.03 0.77 -43.44
C LEU A 77 25.28 1.59 -43.11
N PRO A 78 26.02 1.25 -42.03
CA PRO A 78 25.80 0.11 -41.11
C PRO A 78 24.66 0.34 -40.09
N PRO A 79 24.16 -0.71 -39.41
CA PRO A 79 23.17 -0.56 -38.34
C PRO A 79 23.65 0.34 -37.20
N GLY A 80 22.72 1.10 -36.60
CA GLY A 80 23.00 1.83 -35.36
C GLY A 80 23.13 0.86 -34.18
N PRO A 81 23.85 1.21 -33.10
CA PRO A 81 23.98 0.33 -31.94
C PRO A 81 22.65 0.19 -31.18
N SER A 82 22.22 -1.05 -30.90
CA SER A 82 21.04 -1.32 -30.07
C SER A 82 21.44 -1.64 -28.63
N VAL A 83 21.53 -0.64 -27.77
CA VAL A 83 21.97 -0.83 -26.38
C VAL A 83 20.98 -1.68 -25.58
N VAL A 84 19.68 -1.43 -25.73
CA VAL A 84 18.63 -2.11 -24.94
C VAL A 84 18.56 -3.59 -25.25
N VAL A 85 18.51 -3.96 -26.54
CA VAL A 85 18.45 -5.38 -26.94
C VAL A 85 19.74 -6.09 -26.58
N ARG A 86 20.89 -5.41 -26.71
CA ARG A 86 22.18 -5.96 -26.28
C ARG A 86 22.22 -6.32 -24.81
N GLU A 87 21.77 -5.42 -23.93
CA GLU A 87 21.71 -5.69 -22.49
C GLU A 87 20.73 -6.82 -22.16
N ARG A 88 19.57 -6.87 -22.82
CA ARG A 88 18.59 -7.97 -22.63
C ARG A 88 19.16 -9.32 -23.03
N LEU A 89 19.80 -9.40 -24.20
CA LEU A 89 20.46 -10.63 -24.65
C LEU A 89 21.60 -11.03 -23.71
N ALA A 90 22.39 -10.06 -23.24
CA ALA A 90 23.46 -10.29 -22.29
C ALA A 90 22.93 -10.90 -20.97
N VAL A 91 21.88 -10.34 -20.40
CA VAL A 91 21.25 -10.87 -19.17
C VAL A 91 20.67 -12.26 -19.41
N ARG A 92 19.87 -12.43 -20.47
CA ARG A 92 19.15 -13.68 -20.76
C ARG A 92 20.09 -14.85 -21.01
N HIS A 93 21.19 -14.60 -21.72
CA HIS A 93 22.19 -15.61 -22.07
C HIS A 93 23.43 -15.60 -21.16
N GLN A 94 23.39 -14.84 -20.06
CA GLN A 94 24.48 -14.72 -19.08
C GLN A 94 25.84 -14.36 -19.70
N ARG A 95 25.84 -13.44 -20.66
CA ARG A 95 27.01 -12.95 -21.39
C ARG A 95 27.34 -11.50 -21.00
N ARG A 96 28.53 -11.02 -21.35
CA ARG A 96 28.84 -9.59 -21.23
C ARG A 96 28.26 -8.86 -22.44
N ALA A 97 27.62 -7.72 -22.22
CA ALA A 97 27.05 -6.92 -23.30
C ALA A 97 28.09 -6.52 -24.37
N GLY A 98 29.35 -6.29 -23.97
CA GLY A 98 30.44 -5.96 -24.91
C GLY A 98 30.81 -7.08 -25.88
N ASP A 99 30.39 -8.32 -25.62
CA ASP A 99 30.67 -9.49 -26.46
C ASP A 99 29.59 -9.69 -27.55
N LEU A 100 28.52 -8.88 -27.53
CA LEU A 100 27.38 -8.98 -28.43
C LEU A 100 27.34 -7.78 -29.38
N ASP A 101 27.63 -8.02 -30.65
CA ASP A 101 27.49 -7.02 -31.72
C ASP A 101 26.02 -6.92 -32.15
N VAL A 102 25.27 -6.07 -31.44
CA VAL A 102 23.84 -5.86 -31.67
C VAL A 102 23.56 -4.50 -32.30
N GLY A 103 23.03 -4.54 -33.52
CA GLY A 103 22.59 -3.38 -34.28
C GLY A 103 21.07 -3.25 -34.37
N ILE A 104 20.60 -2.09 -34.84
CA ILE A 104 19.21 -1.80 -35.16
C ILE A 104 19.11 -1.08 -36.52
N LEU A 105 18.10 -1.47 -37.30
CA LEU A 105 17.70 -0.83 -38.55
C LEU A 105 16.20 -0.59 -38.55
N ARG A 106 15.75 0.52 -39.13
CA ARG A 106 14.32 0.88 -39.24
C ARG A 106 13.92 1.17 -40.69
N PRO A 107 14.05 0.21 -41.64
CA PRO A 107 13.66 0.44 -43.02
C PRO A 107 12.15 0.77 -43.15
N PRO A 108 11.79 1.77 -43.98
CA PRO A 108 10.41 2.12 -44.22
C PRO A 108 9.70 1.07 -45.09
N VAL A 109 8.41 0.88 -44.84
CA VAL A 109 7.52 0.01 -45.60
C VAL A 109 6.22 0.77 -45.85
N VAL A 110 5.74 0.75 -47.10
CA VAL A 110 4.45 1.36 -47.47
C VAL A 110 3.37 0.27 -47.41
N GLY A 111 2.36 0.50 -46.59
CA GLY A 111 1.20 -0.37 -46.45
C GLY A 111 0.32 -0.41 -47.70
N VAL A 112 -0.53 -1.43 -47.81
CA VAL A 112 -1.52 -1.55 -48.90
C VAL A 112 -2.53 -0.40 -48.90
N ASP A 113 -2.73 0.22 -47.74
CA ASP A 113 -3.55 1.42 -47.50
C ASP A 113 -2.80 2.74 -47.77
N GLY A 114 -1.53 2.66 -48.20
CA GLY A 114 -0.66 3.81 -48.43
C GLY A 114 -0.06 4.41 -47.15
N ALA A 115 -0.27 3.80 -45.98
CA ALA A 115 0.34 4.27 -44.74
C ALA A 115 1.85 4.03 -44.73
N HIS A 116 2.61 5.01 -44.23
CA HIS A 116 4.04 4.85 -44.00
C HIS A 116 4.26 4.17 -42.66
N ARG A 117 4.80 2.95 -42.70
CA ARG A 117 5.17 2.14 -41.55
C ARG A 117 6.66 1.80 -41.62
N MET A 118 7.17 1.07 -40.64
CA MET A 118 8.52 0.53 -40.69
C MET A 118 8.57 -0.92 -40.23
N VAL A 119 9.67 -1.59 -40.55
CA VAL A 119 10.04 -2.85 -39.91
C VAL A 119 11.27 -2.53 -39.06
N GLU A 120 11.23 -2.86 -37.78
CA GLU A 120 12.39 -2.69 -36.91
C GLU A 120 13.22 -3.99 -36.90
N VAL A 121 14.42 -3.94 -37.45
CA VAL A 121 15.28 -5.11 -37.58
C VAL A 121 16.41 -4.99 -36.57
N PHE A 122 16.35 -5.79 -35.52
CA PHE A 122 17.48 -6.00 -34.64
C PHE A 122 18.41 -7.02 -35.27
N VAL A 123 19.71 -6.77 -35.18
CA VAL A 123 20.73 -7.60 -35.83
C VAL A 123 21.73 -8.03 -34.77
N LEU A 124 21.87 -9.32 -34.53
CA LEU A 124 23.03 -9.87 -33.81
C LEU A 124 23.95 -10.53 -34.84
N THR A 125 25.17 -10.02 -35.02
CA THR A 125 26.14 -10.64 -35.94
C THR A 125 26.63 -11.97 -35.36
N VAL A 126 26.45 -13.08 -36.09
CA VAL A 126 26.80 -14.45 -35.65
C VAL A 126 27.78 -15.09 -36.62
N PRO A 127 29.10 -14.88 -36.46
CA PRO A 127 30.09 -15.49 -37.34
C PRO A 127 30.00 -17.03 -37.33
N PRO A 128 30.24 -17.72 -38.46
CA PRO A 128 30.10 -19.18 -38.52
C PRO A 128 31.06 -19.89 -37.54
N GLY A 129 30.52 -20.81 -36.74
CA GLY A 129 31.30 -21.55 -35.73
C GLY A 129 31.65 -20.74 -34.49
N SER A 130 30.99 -19.59 -34.29
CA SER A 130 31.05 -18.85 -33.03
C SER A 130 30.19 -19.50 -31.95
N ASP A 131 30.46 -19.18 -30.70
CA ASP A 131 29.66 -19.61 -29.56
C ASP A 131 28.30 -18.87 -29.46
N LEU A 132 27.99 -17.99 -30.43
CA LEU A 132 26.71 -17.29 -30.57
C LEU A 132 25.65 -18.10 -31.32
N ASP A 133 26.01 -19.23 -31.95
CA ASP A 133 25.06 -20.11 -32.63
C ASP A 133 23.94 -20.58 -31.69
N ALA A 134 24.28 -20.95 -30.45
CA ALA A 134 23.31 -21.35 -29.43
C ALA A 134 22.39 -20.19 -28.99
N VAL A 135 22.91 -18.95 -28.95
CA VAL A 135 22.11 -17.75 -28.65
C VAL A 135 21.12 -17.50 -29.78
N ALA A 136 21.58 -17.59 -31.03
CA ALA A 136 20.73 -17.41 -32.21
C ALA A 136 19.62 -18.47 -32.29
N GLU A 137 19.93 -19.75 -32.04
CA GLU A 137 18.93 -20.82 -32.00
C GLU A 137 17.87 -20.59 -30.93
N ALA A 138 18.29 -20.28 -29.69
CA ALA A 138 17.37 -20.02 -28.59
C ALA A 138 16.48 -18.79 -28.86
N GLU A 139 17.02 -17.71 -29.42
CA GLU A 139 16.24 -16.51 -29.76
C GLU A 139 15.31 -16.71 -30.97
N ARG A 140 15.68 -17.59 -31.92
CA ARG A 140 14.77 -17.98 -33.01
C ARG A 140 13.54 -18.72 -32.49
N GLU A 141 13.72 -19.60 -31.50
CA GLU A 141 12.64 -20.34 -30.86
C GLU A 141 11.80 -19.46 -29.92
N GLY A 142 12.46 -18.65 -29.08
CA GLY A 142 11.81 -17.82 -28.06
C GLY A 142 11.17 -16.54 -28.59
N GLN A 143 11.69 -15.99 -29.69
CA GLN A 143 11.22 -14.75 -30.34
C GLN A 143 11.04 -13.57 -29.36
N HIS A 144 11.93 -13.45 -28.36
CA HIS A 144 11.75 -12.53 -27.24
C HIS A 144 11.77 -11.04 -27.62
N GLU A 145 12.47 -10.69 -28.70
CA GLU A 145 12.55 -9.32 -29.20
C GLU A 145 11.54 -9.02 -30.32
N ALA A 146 10.73 -10.01 -30.73
CA ALA A 146 9.67 -9.81 -31.70
C ALA A 146 8.47 -9.13 -31.04
N HIS A 147 8.07 -7.98 -31.58
CA HIS A 147 6.95 -7.21 -31.03
C HIS A 147 6.22 -6.42 -32.11
N VAL A 148 5.00 -5.98 -31.78
CA VAL A 148 4.20 -5.05 -32.59
C VAL A 148 4.12 -3.73 -31.85
N ALA A 149 4.31 -2.62 -32.56
CA ALA A 149 4.30 -1.29 -31.98
C ALA A 149 3.18 -0.41 -32.52
N PHE A 150 2.57 0.34 -31.61
CA PHE A 150 1.60 1.38 -31.90
C PHE A 150 2.14 2.74 -31.46
N GLU A 151 1.97 3.75 -32.28
CA GLU A 151 2.28 5.14 -31.96
C GLU A 151 1.02 5.90 -31.57
N VAL A 152 1.08 6.68 -30.49
CA VAL A 152 -0.04 7.52 -30.03
C VAL A 152 -0.08 8.83 -30.82
N VAL A 153 -1.21 9.13 -31.46
CA VAL A 153 -1.36 10.20 -32.47
C VAL A 153 -1.60 11.59 -31.86
N ALA A 154 -1.98 11.67 -30.58
CA ALA A 154 -2.10 12.92 -29.82
C ALA A 154 -2.05 12.60 -28.32
N PRO A 155 -0.86 12.55 -27.70
CA PRO A 155 -0.73 12.04 -26.35
C PRO A 155 -1.21 13.07 -25.31
N ASP A 156 -2.12 12.62 -24.45
CA ASP A 156 -2.60 13.32 -23.26
C ASP A 156 -2.62 12.33 -22.08
N PRO A 157 -2.28 12.74 -20.84
CA PRO A 157 -2.20 11.81 -19.71
C PRO A 157 -3.47 11.01 -19.44
N LEU A 158 -4.67 11.58 -19.67
CA LEU A 158 -5.94 10.87 -19.48
C LEU A 158 -6.14 9.84 -20.59
N VAL A 159 -5.85 10.20 -21.84
CA VAL A 159 -5.88 9.28 -22.99
C VAL A 159 -4.93 8.11 -22.74
N LEU A 160 -3.70 8.38 -22.32
CA LEU A 160 -2.69 7.34 -22.07
C LEU A 160 -3.10 6.38 -20.96
N ARG A 161 -3.66 6.89 -19.85
CA ARG A 161 -4.22 6.04 -18.79
C ARG A 161 -5.36 5.17 -19.32
N GLY A 162 -6.24 5.74 -20.14
CA GLY A 162 -7.35 5.01 -20.79
C GLY A 162 -6.85 3.92 -21.74
N LEU A 163 -5.82 4.18 -22.55
CA LEU A 163 -5.19 3.20 -23.43
C LEU A 163 -4.59 2.04 -22.63
N CYS A 164 -3.78 2.33 -21.61
CA CYS A 164 -3.16 1.31 -20.76
C CYS A 164 -4.21 0.47 -20.03
N ALA A 165 -5.25 1.10 -19.48
CA ALA A 165 -6.35 0.41 -18.81
C ALA A 165 -7.15 -0.48 -19.78
N THR A 166 -7.35 -0.02 -21.01
CA THR A 166 -8.04 -0.80 -22.05
C THR A 166 -7.21 -2.02 -22.44
N PHE A 167 -5.90 -1.86 -22.68
CA PHE A 167 -5.01 -2.98 -22.97
C PHE A 167 -5.03 -4.00 -21.82
N ALA A 168 -4.94 -3.54 -20.57
CA ALA A 168 -5.01 -4.40 -19.39
C ALA A 168 -6.33 -5.18 -19.28
N ARG A 169 -7.46 -4.52 -19.55
CA ARG A 169 -8.78 -5.17 -19.53
C ARG A 169 -8.93 -6.27 -20.57
N TYR A 170 -8.23 -6.17 -21.69
CA TYR A 170 -8.19 -7.20 -22.73
C TYR A 170 -6.97 -8.14 -22.61
N GLY A 171 -6.43 -8.28 -21.40
CA GLY A 171 -5.45 -9.32 -21.09
C GLY A 171 -3.99 -8.95 -21.38
N ALA A 172 -3.71 -7.72 -21.81
CA ALA A 172 -2.33 -7.25 -21.89
C ALA A 172 -1.76 -7.04 -20.49
N THR A 173 -0.49 -7.36 -20.28
CA THR A 173 0.14 -7.17 -18.96
C THR A 173 1.32 -6.22 -19.06
N ALA A 174 1.42 -5.25 -18.17
CA ALA A 174 2.59 -4.36 -18.10
C ALA A 174 3.92 -5.14 -18.07
N ASP A 175 4.80 -4.84 -19.02
CA ASP A 175 6.08 -5.54 -19.29
C ASP A 175 7.26 -4.54 -19.42
N GLY A 176 7.27 -3.54 -18.54
CA GLY A 176 8.31 -2.51 -18.49
C GLY A 176 8.03 -1.32 -19.41
N GLY A 177 9.06 -0.51 -19.64
CA GLY A 177 8.98 0.74 -20.38
C GLY A 177 10.09 1.71 -19.99
N GLY A 178 10.15 2.87 -20.65
CA GLY A 178 11.20 3.85 -20.43
C GLY A 178 10.96 5.17 -21.16
N TYR A 179 11.62 6.23 -20.69
CA TYR A 179 11.66 7.51 -21.39
C TYR A 179 13.04 7.70 -22.02
N ASN A 180 13.07 7.98 -23.33
CA ASN A 180 14.29 8.29 -24.06
C ASN A 180 14.38 9.80 -24.30
N PRO A 181 15.31 10.53 -23.64
CA PRO A 181 15.45 11.97 -23.83
C PRO A 181 15.99 12.36 -25.21
N HIS A 182 16.63 11.44 -25.94
CA HIS A 182 17.16 11.72 -27.29
C HIS A 182 16.08 11.73 -28.36
N GLU A 183 15.10 10.81 -28.26
CA GLU A 183 13.95 10.72 -29.16
C GLU A 183 12.76 11.55 -28.65
N ASN A 184 12.86 12.09 -27.42
CA ASN A 184 11.76 12.73 -26.69
C ASN A 184 10.49 11.87 -26.76
N GLY A 185 10.61 10.62 -26.33
CA GLY A 185 9.55 9.63 -26.42
C GLY A 185 9.52 8.73 -25.19
N THR A 186 8.32 8.38 -24.76
CA THR A 186 8.06 7.43 -23.68
C THR A 186 7.49 6.15 -24.28
N VAL A 187 8.05 5.02 -23.88
CA VAL A 187 7.66 3.69 -24.36
C VAL A 187 7.04 2.88 -23.23
N PHE A 188 5.89 2.28 -23.52
CA PHE A 188 5.21 1.34 -22.62
C PHE A 188 5.22 -0.03 -23.28
N TYR A 189 5.74 -1.04 -22.58
CA TYR A 189 5.72 -2.41 -23.05
C TYR A 189 4.61 -3.19 -22.37
N PHE A 190 3.95 -4.04 -23.15
CA PHE A 190 2.95 -4.98 -22.68
C PHE A 190 3.29 -6.38 -23.18
N GLY A 191 3.15 -7.39 -22.32
CA GLY A 191 2.95 -8.76 -22.76
C GLY A 191 1.57 -8.87 -23.42
N ALA A 192 1.51 -9.52 -24.58
CA ALA A 192 0.25 -9.79 -25.27
C ALA A 192 -0.59 -10.79 -24.46
N ALA A 193 -1.92 -10.77 -24.66
CA ALA A 193 -2.82 -11.75 -24.06
C ALA A 193 -2.43 -13.18 -24.47
N ALA A 194 -2.60 -14.16 -23.58
CA ALA A 194 -2.30 -15.55 -23.87
C ALA A 194 -3.11 -16.09 -25.06
N GLU A 195 -4.29 -15.52 -25.29
CA GLU A 195 -5.23 -15.85 -26.34
C GLU A 195 -4.98 -15.05 -27.65
N ALA A 196 -3.97 -14.18 -27.71
CA ALA A 196 -3.65 -13.41 -28.89
C ALA A 196 -3.36 -14.35 -30.08
N LYS A 197 -4.00 -14.10 -31.22
CA LYS A 197 -3.93 -14.98 -32.40
C LYS A 197 -2.81 -14.61 -33.37
N VAL A 198 -1.84 -13.84 -32.88
CA VAL A 198 -0.71 -13.31 -33.65
C VAL A 198 0.58 -13.88 -33.08
N GLY A 199 1.56 -14.15 -33.94
CA GLY A 199 2.88 -14.69 -33.52
C GLY A 199 3.73 -13.73 -32.68
N TYR A 200 3.18 -12.62 -32.21
CA TYR A 200 3.88 -11.62 -31.41
C TYR A 200 3.40 -11.67 -29.96
N ARG A 201 4.34 -11.83 -29.04
CA ARG A 201 4.06 -11.96 -27.60
C ARG A 201 4.17 -10.63 -26.84
N ARG A 202 4.53 -9.56 -27.54
CA ARG A 202 4.77 -8.26 -26.94
C ARG A 202 4.20 -7.14 -27.81
N VAL A 203 3.61 -6.16 -27.13
CA VAL A 203 3.09 -4.94 -27.72
C VAL A 203 3.87 -3.76 -27.16
N GLU A 204 4.34 -2.90 -28.04
CA GLU A 204 4.94 -1.62 -27.72
C GLU A 204 3.91 -0.51 -27.96
N LEU A 205 3.79 0.41 -27.01
CA LEU A 205 3.07 1.66 -27.19
C LEU A 205 4.08 2.81 -27.08
N TYR A 206 4.43 3.38 -28.22
CA TYR A 206 5.29 4.55 -28.32
C TYR A 206 4.48 5.83 -28.18
N VAL A 207 4.94 6.72 -27.32
CA VAL A 207 4.27 7.96 -26.98
C VAL A 207 5.23 9.13 -27.11
N PRO A 208 5.03 10.06 -28.07
CA PRO A 208 5.83 11.27 -28.15
C PRO A 208 5.73 12.11 -26.86
N GLY A 209 6.86 12.54 -26.32
CA GLY A 209 6.98 13.37 -25.12
C GLY A 209 7.39 12.63 -23.84
N ASP A 210 7.54 13.40 -22.75
CA ASP A 210 7.86 12.91 -21.40
C ASP A 210 6.59 12.62 -20.61
N HIS A 211 6.25 11.33 -20.48
CA HIS A 211 5.06 10.84 -19.76
C HIS A 211 5.47 9.96 -18.58
N ARG A 212 6.56 10.33 -17.90
CA ARG A 212 7.12 9.54 -16.77
C ARG A 212 6.15 9.38 -15.60
N ASP A 213 5.19 10.28 -15.44
CA ASP A 213 4.12 10.19 -14.44
C ASP A 213 3.20 9.00 -14.72
N VAL A 214 2.74 8.82 -15.97
CA VAL A 214 1.92 7.67 -16.37
C VAL A 214 2.76 6.39 -16.41
N LEU A 215 4.00 6.47 -16.89
CA LEU A 215 4.94 5.35 -16.89
C LEU A 215 5.21 4.82 -15.48
N SER A 216 5.24 5.68 -14.47
CA SER A 216 5.49 5.25 -13.09
C SER A 216 4.42 4.27 -12.57
N ALA A 217 3.15 4.49 -12.94
CA ALA A 217 2.03 3.62 -12.58
C ALA A 217 2.11 2.28 -13.34
N HIS A 218 2.39 2.31 -14.64
CA HIS A 218 2.60 1.12 -15.47
C HIS A 218 3.75 0.25 -14.93
N LEU A 219 4.87 0.86 -14.56
CA LEU A 219 6.01 0.16 -13.97
C LEU A 219 5.71 -0.36 -12.56
N ALA A 220 4.83 0.29 -11.79
CA ALA A 220 4.42 -0.21 -10.48
C ALA A 220 3.59 -1.51 -10.61
N GLU A 221 2.71 -1.58 -11.61
CA GLU A 221 1.98 -2.82 -11.95
C GLU A 221 2.93 -3.92 -12.43
N HIS A 222 3.92 -3.57 -13.26
CA HIS A 222 4.94 -4.54 -13.68
C HIS A 222 5.73 -5.09 -12.49
N ARG A 223 6.18 -4.22 -11.58
CA ARG A 223 6.92 -4.63 -10.37
C ARG A 223 6.06 -5.45 -9.40
N SER A 224 4.78 -5.12 -9.23
CA SER A 224 3.90 -5.89 -8.35
C SER A 224 3.72 -7.33 -8.83
N ARG A 225 3.82 -7.56 -10.16
CA ARG A 225 3.85 -8.89 -10.78
C ARG A 225 5.16 -9.65 -10.61
N GLN A 226 6.19 -9.06 -10.00
CA GLN A 226 7.43 -9.77 -9.64
C GLN A 226 7.36 -10.24 -8.17
N PRO A 227 7.06 -11.53 -7.90
CA PRO A 227 6.75 -11.97 -6.54
C PRO A 227 7.92 -11.77 -5.56
N ALA A 228 9.16 -11.96 -6.02
CA ALA A 228 10.35 -11.75 -5.21
C ALA A 228 10.54 -10.28 -4.79
N GLU A 229 10.30 -9.32 -5.70
CA GLU A 229 10.35 -7.89 -5.37
C GLU A 229 9.25 -7.50 -4.39
N THR A 230 8.05 -8.05 -4.56
CA THR A 230 6.93 -7.83 -3.65
C THR A 230 7.25 -8.35 -2.25
N VAL A 231 7.76 -9.58 -2.11
CA VAL A 231 8.17 -10.14 -0.82
C VAL A 231 9.27 -9.28 -0.19
N LEU A 232 10.28 -8.88 -0.96
CA LEU A 232 11.34 -8.02 -0.47
C LEU A 232 10.75 -6.71 0.08
N ARG A 233 9.88 -6.02 -0.67
CA ARG A 233 9.23 -4.79 -0.22
C ARG A 233 8.47 -4.98 1.10
N LEU A 234 7.72 -6.07 1.26
CA LEU A 234 7.00 -6.37 2.49
C LEU A 234 7.97 -6.58 3.67
N LEU A 235 9.05 -7.35 3.46
CA LEU A 235 10.08 -7.58 4.49
C LEU A 235 10.77 -6.29 4.92
N THR A 236 11.01 -5.36 3.98
CA THR A 236 11.64 -4.07 4.29
C THR A 236 10.75 -3.10 5.06
N GLY A 237 9.45 -3.41 5.25
CA GLY A 237 8.55 -2.59 6.07
C GLY A 237 9.07 -2.38 7.50
N ALA A 238 9.73 -3.39 8.07
CA ALA A 238 10.37 -3.31 9.38
C ALA A 238 11.45 -2.20 9.46
N TRP A 239 12.14 -1.94 8.35
CA TRP A 239 13.13 -0.85 8.28
C TRP A 239 12.47 0.52 8.32
N THR A 240 11.24 0.66 7.79
CA THR A 240 10.47 1.90 7.90
C THR A 240 10.10 2.20 9.34
N THR A 241 9.63 1.21 10.11
CA THR A 241 9.32 1.38 11.54
C THR A 241 10.56 1.85 12.31
N GLN A 242 11.71 1.20 12.10
CA GLN A 242 12.97 1.58 12.74
C GLN A 242 13.51 2.93 12.26
N ALA A 243 13.35 3.27 10.98
CA ALA A 243 13.75 4.57 10.44
C ALA A 243 12.95 5.73 11.07
N LEU A 244 11.63 5.55 11.23
CA LEU A 244 10.76 6.50 11.92
C LEU A 244 11.16 6.65 13.39
N ALA A 245 11.35 5.53 14.09
CA ALA A 245 11.75 5.54 15.49
C ALA A 245 13.11 6.22 15.69
N ALA A 246 14.13 5.89 14.89
CA ALA A 246 15.45 6.51 14.97
C ALA A 246 15.41 8.01 14.63
N PHE A 247 14.61 8.41 13.64
CA PHE A 247 14.41 9.82 13.28
C PHE A 247 13.82 10.61 14.45
N THR A 248 12.83 10.03 15.12
CA THR A 248 12.15 10.61 16.30
C THR A 248 13.03 10.59 17.55
N GLU A 249 13.74 9.50 17.81
CA GLU A 249 14.64 9.33 18.96
C GLU A 249 15.80 10.33 18.91
N LEU A 250 16.39 10.50 17.73
CA LEU A 250 17.42 11.52 17.48
C LEU A 250 16.86 12.95 17.46
N ARG A 251 15.54 13.13 17.64
CA ARG A 251 14.88 14.44 17.65
C ARG A 251 15.12 15.27 16.39
N VAL A 252 15.29 14.58 15.25
CA VAL A 252 15.45 15.25 13.95
C VAL A 252 14.20 16.06 13.56
N PRO A 253 12.95 15.60 13.77
CA PRO A 253 11.77 16.41 13.49
C PRO A 253 11.79 17.79 14.18
N ASP A 254 12.23 17.82 15.44
CA ASP A 254 12.18 19.03 16.27
C ASP A 254 13.18 20.10 15.82
N VAL A 255 14.26 19.69 15.14
CA VAL A 255 15.30 20.60 14.67
C VAL A 255 15.21 20.91 13.17
N MET A 256 14.26 20.27 12.47
CA MET A 256 14.01 20.41 11.03
C MET A 256 12.98 21.51 10.72
N GLU A 257 13.11 22.65 11.42
CA GLU A 257 12.43 23.89 11.09
C GLU A 257 13.44 25.04 11.04
N GLY A 258 13.52 25.67 9.87
CA GLY A 258 14.11 27.01 9.72
C GLY A 258 13.02 28.07 9.78
N GLU A 259 13.30 29.20 10.40
CA GLU A 259 12.46 30.39 10.32
C GLU A 259 12.09 30.67 8.84
N GLY A 260 10.80 30.86 8.54
CA GLY A 260 10.33 31.30 7.22
C GLY A 260 10.19 30.22 6.13
N GLY A 261 10.10 28.94 6.49
CA GLY A 261 9.76 27.86 5.54
C GLY A 261 10.90 27.40 4.63
N ARG A 262 12.14 27.78 4.95
CA ARG A 262 13.34 27.28 4.26
C ARG A 262 13.71 25.87 4.74
N GLY A 263 14.25 25.05 3.83
CA GLY A 263 14.81 23.75 4.18
C GLY A 263 16.05 23.87 5.08
N THR A 264 16.39 22.79 5.78
CA THR A 264 17.61 22.71 6.62
C THR A 264 18.63 21.78 5.96
N GLY A 265 19.88 22.22 5.88
CA GLY A 265 21.00 21.42 5.34
C GLY A 265 21.32 20.22 6.22
N VAL A 266 21.77 19.11 5.62
CA VAL A 266 22.04 17.86 6.35
C VAL A 266 23.17 18.00 7.36
N GLU A 267 24.19 18.80 7.06
CA GLU A 267 25.31 19.11 7.95
C GLU A 267 24.83 19.85 9.20
N GLU A 268 23.89 20.77 9.04
CA GLU A 268 23.31 21.51 10.15
C GLU A 268 22.45 20.59 11.03
N LEU A 269 21.55 19.81 10.42
CA LEU A 269 20.73 18.83 11.13
C LEU A 269 21.62 17.85 11.91
N ALA A 270 22.63 17.29 11.25
CA ALA A 270 23.56 16.34 11.87
C ALA A 270 24.30 16.95 13.06
N ARG A 271 24.74 18.21 12.97
CA ARG A 271 25.35 18.93 14.10
C ARG A 271 24.37 19.13 15.26
N LYS A 272 23.11 19.50 14.97
CA LYS A 272 22.09 19.75 16.00
C LYS A 272 21.73 18.49 16.79
N VAL A 273 21.71 17.33 16.13
CA VAL A 273 21.32 16.04 16.75
C VAL A 273 22.51 15.14 17.11
N GLY A 274 23.75 15.59 16.91
CA GLY A 274 24.95 14.79 17.17
C GLY A 274 25.13 13.58 16.24
N ALA A 275 24.58 13.60 15.03
CA ALA A 275 24.70 12.52 14.05
C ALA A 275 25.86 12.73 13.06
N ARG A 276 26.23 11.66 12.34
CA ARG A 276 27.16 11.75 11.21
C ARG A 276 26.41 12.22 9.95
N PRO A 277 26.85 13.28 9.24
CA PRO A 277 26.13 13.82 8.08
C PRO A 277 25.79 12.77 7.02
N ARG A 278 26.74 11.89 6.66
CA ARG A 278 26.51 10.82 5.67
C ARG A 278 25.44 9.81 6.11
N ASN A 279 25.39 9.47 7.40
CA ASN A 279 24.42 8.52 7.92
C ASN A 279 23.03 9.16 7.97
N LEU A 280 22.95 10.41 8.44
CA LEU A 280 21.70 11.16 8.46
C LEU A 280 21.16 11.38 7.04
N ALA A 281 22.01 11.74 6.08
CA ALA A 281 21.61 11.85 4.67
C ALA A 281 21.00 10.55 4.12
N THR A 282 21.55 9.40 4.52
CA THR A 282 21.03 8.09 4.11
C THR A 282 19.64 7.84 4.69
N LEU A 283 19.44 8.13 5.98
CA LEU A 283 18.15 8.03 6.65
C LEU A 283 17.12 9.00 6.04
N LEU A 284 17.49 10.27 5.85
CA LEU A 284 16.61 11.29 5.28
C LEU A 284 16.21 10.97 3.84
N ARG A 285 17.11 10.42 3.02
CA ARG A 285 16.79 9.95 1.68
C ARG A 285 15.75 8.82 1.69
N TYR A 286 15.87 7.88 2.65
CA TYR A 286 14.87 6.84 2.83
C TYR A 286 13.52 7.41 3.28
N LEU A 287 13.53 8.32 4.25
CA LEU A 287 12.33 9.01 4.74
C LEU A 287 11.68 9.91 3.67
N ALA A 288 12.47 10.46 2.75
CA ALA A 288 11.95 11.18 1.59
C ALA A 288 11.23 10.26 0.61
N MET A 289 11.78 9.06 0.37
CA MET A 289 11.15 8.03 -0.47
C MET A 289 9.77 7.62 0.06
N VAL A 290 9.58 7.56 1.39
CA VAL A 290 8.29 7.24 2.02
C VAL A 290 7.45 8.47 2.39
N GLY A 291 7.87 9.67 1.97
CA GLY A 291 7.07 10.91 2.08
C GLY A 291 7.01 11.54 3.47
N VAL A 292 7.91 11.17 4.40
CA VAL A 292 7.99 11.76 5.75
C VAL A 292 8.71 13.11 5.73
N VAL A 293 9.73 13.23 4.86
CA VAL A 293 10.43 14.50 4.59
C VAL A 293 10.40 14.78 3.09
N ALA A 294 10.67 16.03 2.71
CA ALA A 294 10.89 16.42 1.33
C ALA A 294 12.27 17.05 1.18
N GLU A 295 13.02 16.60 0.17
CA GLU A 295 14.30 17.20 -0.22
C GLU A 295 14.03 18.34 -1.22
N GLY A 296 14.61 19.52 -0.97
CA GLY A 296 14.56 20.68 -1.85
C GLY A 296 15.96 21.25 -2.10
N ARG A 297 16.03 22.29 -2.93
CA ARG A 297 17.31 22.97 -3.24
C ARG A 297 17.99 23.54 -1.99
N ASP A 298 17.20 23.91 -0.99
CA ASP A 298 17.66 24.56 0.23
C ASP A 298 17.80 23.56 1.41
N GLY A 299 17.71 22.25 1.14
CA GLY A 299 17.81 21.19 2.15
C GLY A 299 16.49 20.44 2.40
N PHE A 300 16.38 19.79 3.56
CA PHE A 300 15.25 18.94 3.93
C PHE A 300 14.19 19.72 4.71
N ARG A 301 12.92 19.33 4.54
CA ARG A 301 11.77 19.84 5.30
C ARG A 301 10.83 18.70 5.68
N LEU A 302 10.11 18.84 6.79
CA LEU A 302 9.04 17.91 7.14
C LEU A 302 7.86 18.04 6.17
N THR A 303 7.22 16.92 5.87
CA THR A 303 5.87 16.92 5.28
C THR A 303 4.82 16.96 6.40
N ALA A 304 3.53 17.01 6.04
CA ALA A 304 2.46 16.87 7.02
C ALA A 304 2.54 15.56 7.83
N VAL A 305 3.03 14.47 7.22
CA VAL A 305 3.25 13.19 7.90
C VAL A 305 4.40 13.29 8.90
N GLY A 306 5.54 13.85 8.47
CA GLY A 306 6.70 14.02 9.35
C GLY A 306 6.45 14.98 10.52
N ALA A 307 5.58 15.97 10.35
CA ALA A 307 5.21 16.91 11.41
C ALA A 307 4.54 16.21 12.61
N LEU A 308 3.82 15.11 12.39
CA LEU A 308 3.22 14.31 13.47
C LEU A 308 4.26 13.67 14.39
N LEU A 309 5.54 13.62 14.01
CA LEU A 309 6.62 13.06 14.83
C LEU A 309 7.32 14.10 15.71
N ARG A 310 6.91 15.36 15.64
CA ARG A 310 7.47 16.43 16.46
C ARG A 310 6.97 16.33 17.89
N ASP A 311 7.84 16.65 18.82
CA ASP A 311 7.49 16.75 20.23
C ASP A 311 6.60 17.97 20.53
N GLY A 312 5.65 17.84 21.46
CA GLY A 312 4.82 18.95 21.96
C GLY A 312 3.66 19.43 21.07
N ASP A 313 3.56 19.00 19.81
CA ASP A 313 2.43 19.35 18.94
C ASP A 313 1.14 18.60 19.34
N GLN A 314 0.00 19.28 19.24
CA GLN A 314 -1.31 18.65 19.50
C GLN A 314 -1.56 17.53 18.48
N GLY A 315 -1.78 16.31 18.96
CA GLY A 315 -1.94 15.12 18.11
C GLY A 315 -0.63 14.48 17.68
N SER A 316 0.50 14.81 18.33
CA SER A 316 1.79 14.15 18.09
C SER A 316 1.70 12.62 18.24
N MET A 317 2.29 11.93 17.27
CA MET A 317 2.47 10.48 17.23
C MET A 317 3.90 10.06 17.62
N ARG A 318 4.72 10.99 18.15
CA ARG A 318 6.09 10.73 18.60
C ARG A 318 6.16 9.53 19.56
N ALA A 319 5.34 9.54 20.60
CA ALA A 319 5.34 8.48 21.61
C ALA A 319 4.98 7.12 21.00
N LEU A 320 4.02 7.09 20.09
CA LEU A 320 3.64 5.89 19.36
C LEU A 320 4.79 5.35 18.50
N ALA A 321 5.50 6.21 17.77
CA ALA A 321 6.65 5.81 16.95
C ALA A 321 7.77 5.18 17.80
N LEU A 322 8.05 5.75 18.97
CA LEU A 322 9.07 5.23 19.89
C LEU A 322 8.64 3.90 20.52
N MET A 323 7.38 3.74 20.92
CA MET A 323 6.87 2.45 21.43
C MET A 323 6.92 1.35 20.36
N TYR A 324 6.50 1.68 19.13
CA TYR A 324 6.41 0.73 18.02
C TYR A 324 7.76 0.39 17.40
N GLY A 325 8.76 1.27 17.52
CA GLY A 325 10.16 0.97 17.19
C GLY A 325 10.98 0.42 18.35
N GLY A 326 10.45 0.49 19.57
CA GLY A 326 11.11 0.06 20.80
C GLY A 326 10.56 -1.28 21.31
N PRO A 327 9.98 -1.34 22.54
CA PRO A 327 9.58 -2.61 23.15
C PRO A 327 8.65 -3.47 22.29
N PHE A 328 7.67 -2.86 21.61
CA PHE A 328 6.75 -3.61 20.75
C PHE A 328 7.42 -4.14 19.47
N TYR A 329 8.46 -3.48 18.97
CA TYR A 329 9.24 -4.03 17.86
C TYR A 329 10.01 -5.28 18.30
N GLN A 330 10.59 -5.23 19.51
CA GLN A 330 11.41 -6.32 20.07
C GLN A 330 10.56 -7.57 20.34
N SER A 331 9.37 -7.42 20.91
CA SER A 331 8.44 -8.53 21.15
C SER A 331 7.95 -9.17 19.84
N PHE A 332 7.77 -8.38 18.77
CA PHE A 332 7.36 -8.91 17.45
C PHE A 332 8.37 -9.89 16.84
N ALA A 333 9.65 -9.84 17.23
CA ALA A 333 10.61 -10.88 16.86
C ALA A 333 10.23 -12.28 17.40
N GLY A 334 9.44 -12.31 18.48
CA GLY A 334 8.87 -13.51 19.08
C GLY A 334 7.53 -13.96 18.50
N LEU A 335 6.99 -13.33 17.44
CA LEU A 335 5.68 -13.67 16.89
C LEU A 335 5.52 -15.17 16.57
N GLY A 336 6.58 -15.82 16.07
CA GLY A 336 6.58 -17.25 15.79
C GLY A 336 6.42 -18.13 17.05
N HIS A 337 6.77 -17.65 18.24
CA HIS A 337 6.47 -18.31 19.51
C HIS A 337 4.97 -18.26 19.77
N THR A 338 4.37 -17.06 19.74
CA THR A 338 2.93 -16.87 19.95
C THR A 338 2.08 -17.72 19.02
N VAL A 339 2.42 -17.77 17.73
CA VAL A 339 1.69 -18.60 16.76
C VAL A 339 1.76 -20.09 17.11
N ARG A 340 2.87 -20.58 17.69
CA ARG A 340 3.05 -22.00 18.01
C ARG A 340 2.44 -22.41 19.33
N THR A 341 2.44 -21.51 20.32
CA THR A 341 2.12 -21.85 21.72
C THR A 341 0.82 -21.21 22.20
N GLY A 342 0.36 -20.15 21.55
CA GLY A 342 -0.71 -19.28 22.05
C GLY A 342 -0.26 -18.35 23.20
N GLN A 343 1.01 -18.36 23.59
CA GLN A 343 1.56 -17.52 24.66
C GLN A 343 2.05 -16.17 24.11
N VAL A 344 1.99 -15.12 24.95
CA VAL A 344 2.31 -13.74 24.53
C VAL A 344 3.82 -13.58 24.29
N ALA A 345 4.20 -13.07 23.11
CA ALA A 345 5.61 -12.92 22.76
C ALA A 345 6.31 -11.85 23.59
N PHE A 346 5.59 -10.80 23.98
CA PHE A 346 6.12 -9.78 24.90
C PHE A 346 6.56 -10.41 26.23
N GLU A 347 5.71 -11.21 26.85
CA GLU A 347 6.03 -11.92 28.10
C GLU A 347 7.18 -12.89 27.92
N HIS A 348 7.22 -13.61 26.79
CA HIS A 348 8.32 -14.50 26.47
C HIS A 348 9.66 -13.76 26.33
N HIS A 349 9.65 -12.55 25.76
CA HIS A 349 10.85 -11.75 25.50
C HIS A 349 11.35 -11.02 26.75
N PHE A 350 10.46 -10.34 27.47
CA PHE A 350 10.78 -9.51 28.63
C PHE A 350 10.69 -10.25 29.97
N GLY A 351 10.10 -11.45 29.99
CA GLY A 351 9.93 -12.28 31.18
C GLY A 351 8.72 -11.91 32.04
N GLU A 352 7.86 -11.00 31.57
CA GLU A 352 6.74 -10.44 32.31
C GLU A 352 5.72 -9.73 31.41
N ASN A 353 4.54 -9.40 31.93
CA ASN A 353 3.54 -8.66 31.18
C ASN A 353 3.97 -7.20 30.94
N HIS A 354 3.42 -6.61 29.87
CA HIS A 354 3.78 -5.29 29.40
C HIS A 354 3.49 -4.16 30.39
N PHE A 355 2.40 -4.25 31.18
CA PHE A 355 2.10 -3.25 32.21
C PHE A 355 3.17 -3.23 33.30
N ASP A 356 3.54 -4.39 33.83
CA ASP A 356 4.59 -4.51 34.85
C ASP A 356 5.95 -4.07 34.31
N HIS A 357 6.23 -4.37 33.04
CA HIS A 357 7.45 -3.93 32.36
C HIS A 357 7.55 -2.40 32.28
N PHE A 358 6.50 -1.74 31.77
CA PHE A 358 6.49 -0.29 31.60
C PHE A 358 6.47 0.44 32.95
N ALA A 359 5.76 -0.08 33.96
CA ALA A 359 5.67 0.53 35.28
C ALA A 359 7.01 0.59 36.05
N ARG A 360 8.03 -0.15 35.64
CA ARG A 360 9.36 -0.13 36.28
C ARG A 360 10.17 1.11 35.98
N ASP A 361 9.91 1.76 34.85
CA ASP A 361 10.62 2.95 34.42
C ASP A 361 9.60 4.07 34.21
N PRO A 362 9.62 5.12 35.05
CA PRO A 362 8.71 6.26 34.91
C PRO A 362 8.72 6.89 33.51
N GLU A 363 9.87 6.92 32.83
CA GLU A 363 9.97 7.48 31.47
C GLU A 363 9.24 6.58 30.45
N LEU A 364 9.36 5.26 30.60
CA LEU A 364 8.70 4.30 29.74
C LEU A 364 7.20 4.22 30.00
N ALA A 365 6.78 4.33 31.26
CA ALA A 365 5.37 4.43 31.64
C ALA A 365 4.74 5.69 31.02
N GLU A 366 5.40 6.84 31.14
CA GLU A 366 4.93 8.09 30.52
C GLU A 366 4.87 7.97 28.99
N LEU A 367 5.89 7.35 28.38
CA LEU A 367 5.90 7.11 26.93
C LEU A 367 4.73 6.21 26.49
N PHE A 368 4.44 5.15 27.24
CA PHE A 368 3.30 4.28 26.97
C PHE A 368 1.98 5.05 27.09
N ASP A 369 1.79 5.83 28.15
CA ASP A 369 0.60 6.66 28.36
C ASP A 369 0.39 7.66 27.20
N GLN A 370 1.45 8.35 26.78
CA GLN A 370 1.42 9.27 25.64
C GLN A 370 1.13 8.52 24.32
N SER A 371 1.65 7.31 24.13
CA SER A 371 1.37 6.50 22.94
C SER A 371 -0.09 6.08 22.86
N MET A 372 -0.71 5.77 24.01
CA MET A 372 -2.14 5.45 24.08
C MET A 372 -3.00 6.68 23.79
N ALA A 373 -2.54 7.87 24.20
CA ALA A 373 -3.20 9.14 23.88
C ALA A 373 -3.14 9.47 22.38
N ALA A 374 -2.07 9.11 21.64
CA ALA A 374 -2.02 9.31 20.19
C ALA A 374 -3.13 8.55 19.43
N GLY A 375 -3.66 7.46 20.00
CA GLY A 375 -4.81 6.73 19.47
C GLY A 375 -6.18 7.38 19.75
N SER A 376 -6.23 8.48 20.52
CA SER A 376 -7.49 9.07 20.98
C SER A 376 -8.34 9.70 19.89
N ALA A 377 -7.78 9.98 18.71
CA ALA A 377 -8.52 10.49 17.55
C ALA A 377 -9.65 9.54 17.11
N MET A 378 -9.52 8.24 17.41
CA MET A 378 -10.59 7.25 17.25
C MET A 378 -11.87 7.66 18.00
N PHE A 379 -11.74 8.36 19.13
CA PHE A 379 -12.86 8.75 19.98
C PHE A 379 -13.54 10.06 19.57
N ASP A 380 -12.96 10.85 18.67
CA ASP A 380 -13.47 12.17 18.29
C ASP A 380 -14.96 12.19 17.89
N PRO A 381 -15.47 11.21 17.11
CA PRO A 381 -16.88 11.19 16.72
C PRO A 381 -17.82 10.62 17.79
N VAL A 382 -17.30 9.93 18.81
CA VAL A 382 -18.12 9.19 19.78
C VAL A 382 -19.09 10.10 20.53
N PRO A 383 -18.72 11.30 21.02
CA PRO A 383 -19.67 12.20 21.66
C PRO A 383 -20.88 12.58 20.79
N ALA A 384 -20.77 12.53 19.46
CA ALA A 384 -21.88 12.82 18.55
C ALA A 384 -22.85 11.65 18.35
N HIS A 385 -22.59 10.48 18.97
CA HIS A 385 -23.42 9.30 18.82
C HIS A 385 -24.89 9.56 19.24
N PRO A 386 -25.90 9.04 18.50
CA PRO A 386 -27.31 9.29 18.80
C PRO A 386 -27.74 8.98 20.24
N ALA A 387 -27.23 7.91 20.84
CA ALA A 387 -27.54 7.56 22.24
C ALA A 387 -27.08 8.64 23.23
N LEU A 388 -25.88 9.19 23.05
CA LEU A 388 -25.32 10.24 23.93
C LEU A 388 -26.03 11.58 23.72
N THR A 389 -26.33 11.94 22.47
CA THR A 389 -27.07 13.17 22.16
C THR A 389 -28.51 13.12 22.69
N ALA A 390 -29.18 11.96 22.60
CA ALA A 390 -30.51 11.74 23.18
C ALA A 390 -30.48 11.84 24.72
N ALA A 391 -29.53 11.17 25.37
CA ALA A 391 -29.32 11.26 26.82
C ALA A 391 -29.07 12.71 27.27
N ALA A 392 -28.24 13.45 26.54
CA ALA A 392 -27.97 14.87 26.80
C ALA A 392 -29.20 15.77 26.61
N GLY A 393 -30.25 15.29 25.93
CA GLY A 393 -31.53 15.96 25.72
C GLY A 393 -32.54 15.77 26.87
N VAL A 394 -32.32 14.81 27.77
CA VAL A 394 -33.27 14.46 28.84
C VAL A 394 -33.39 15.62 29.86
N PRO A 395 -34.62 16.10 30.15
CA PRO A 395 -34.83 17.08 31.20
C PRO A 395 -34.39 16.54 32.57
N GLY A 396 -33.48 17.24 33.25
CA GLY A 396 -32.91 16.81 34.54
C GLY A 396 -31.49 16.24 34.46
N GLY A 397 -30.97 16.03 33.25
CA GLY A 397 -29.66 15.43 33.02
C GLY A 397 -29.71 13.90 32.95
N ALA A 398 -28.67 13.29 32.41
CA ALA A 398 -28.52 11.85 32.26
C ALA A 398 -27.10 11.43 32.67
N THR A 399 -26.93 10.15 33.00
CA THR A 399 -25.66 9.60 33.50
C THR A 399 -25.02 8.67 32.48
N VAL A 400 -23.76 8.93 32.16
CA VAL A 400 -22.90 8.04 31.36
C VAL A 400 -22.00 7.25 32.30
N VAL A 401 -22.04 5.93 32.21
CA VAL A 401 -21.20 5.02 33.01
C VAL A 401 -20.10 4.47 32.10
N ASP A 402 -18.86 4.85 32.35
CA ASP A 402 -17.68 4.33 31.65
C ASP A 402 -17.08 3.18 32.46
N VAL A 403 -17.23 1.96 31.97
CA VAL A 403 -16.84 0.72 32.66
C VAL A 403 -15.42 0.33 32.20
N ALA A 404 -14.48 0.26 33.14
CA ALA A 404 -13.05 0.15 32.86
C ALA A 404 -12.56 1.29 31.93
N GLY A 405 -12.96 2.52 32.25
CA GLY A 405 -12.72 3.71 31.43
C GLY A 405 -11.27 4.21 31.40
N GLY A 406 -10.32 3.48 32.00
CA GLY A 406 -8.92 3.87 32.08
C GLY A 406 -8.72 5.24 32.74
N THR A 407 -7.89 6.08 32.12
CA THR A 407 -7.66 7.47 32.58
C THR A 407 -8.84 8.42 32.29
N GLY A 408 -9.95 7.91 31.73
CA GLY A 408 -11.17 8.68 31.50
C GLY A 408 -11.15 9.53 30.23
N GLU A 409 -10.29 9.21 29.26
CA GLU A 409 -10.16 10.00 28.03
C GLU A 409 -11.47 10.11 27.25
N LEU A 410 -12.16 8.98 27.04
CA LEU A 410 -13.41 8.97 26.30
C LEU A 410 -14.53 9.67 27.09
N LEU A 411 -14.71 9.32 28.37
CA LEU A 411 -15.69 9.99 29.23
C LEU A 411 -15.46 11.50 29.29
N GLY A 412 -14.21 11.94 29.40
CA GLY A 412 -13.86 13.36 29.42
C GLY A 412 -14.35 14.11 28.19
N ARG A 413 -14.13 13.54 27.00
CA ARG A 413 -14.61 14.08 25.72
C ARG A 413 -16.14 14.15 25.66
N VAL A 414 -16.82 13.10 26.12
CA VAL A 414 -18.29 13.04 26.16
C VAL A 414 -18.86 14.12 27.08
N LEU A 415 -18.31 14.28 28.28
CA LEU A 415 -18.77 15.27 29.25
C LEU A 415 -18.43 16.71 28.85
N ALA A 416 -17.30 16.93 28.17
CA ALA A 416 -16.95 18.23 27.62
C ALA A 416 -17.91 18.65 26.49
N ALA A 417 -18.28 17.72 25.60
CA ALA A 417 -19.22 17.97 24.51
C ALA A 417 -20.66 18.19 24.98
N HIS A 418 -21.06 17.58 26.10
CA HIS A 418 -22.43 17.60 26.61
C HIS A 418 -22.50 18.08 28.07
N PRO A 419 -22.68 19.39 28.32
CA PRO A 419 -22.69 19.96 29.67
C PRO A 419 -23.78 19.44 30.61
N ARG A 420 -24.83 18.82 30.06
CA ARG A 420 -25.97 18.25 30.83
C ARG A 420 -25.78 16.79 31.24
N LEU A 421 -24.71 16.13 30.77
CA LEU A 421 -24.39 14.77 31.18
C LEU A 421 -23.55 14.78 32.47
N ASN A 422 -23.84 13.82 33.33
CA ASN A 422 -22.97 13.41 34.44
C ASN A 422 -22.25 12.11 34.04
N GLY A 423 -21.08 11.88 34.61
CA GLY A 423 -20.28 10.68 34.39
C GLY A 423 -20.07 9.88 35.66
N VAL A 424 -19.99 8.56 35.50
CA VAL A 424 -19.43 7.65 36.49
C VAL A 424 -18.32 6.87 35.80
N LEU A 425 -17.10 6.95 36.32
CA LEU A 425 -15.96 6.16 35.85
C LEU A 425 -15.69 5.04 36.86
N LEU A 426 -15.84 3.80 36.42
CA LEU A 426 -15.52 2.60 37.19
C LEU A 426 -14.17 2.04 36.75
N GLU A 427 -13.21 1.97 37.67
CA GLU A 427 -11.87 1.43 37.41
C GLU A 427 -11.24 0.82 38.66
N ARG A 428 -10.14 0.10 38.45
CA ARG A 428 -9.29 -0.45 39.51
C ARG A 428 -8.63 0.67 40.33
N PRO A 429 -8.28 0.41 41.61
CA PRO A 429 -7.80 1.43 42.52
C PRO A 429 -6.63 2.28 41.99
N HIS A 430 -5.66 1.66 41.34
CA HIS A 430 -4.44 2.33 40.87
C HIS A 430 -4.66 3.23 39.64
N VAL A 431 -5.73 3.01 38.86
CA VAL A 431 -6.04 3.78 37.64
C VAL A 431 -6.91 5.00 37.97
N VAL A 432 -7.82 4.86 38.93
CA VAL A 432 -8.76 5.92 39.34
C VAL A 432 -8.04 7.22 39.75
N ASP A 433 -6.86 7.13 40.38
CA ASP A 433 -6.11 8.32 40.75
C ASP A 433 -5.56 9.10 39.55
N ALA A 434 -5.18 8.41 38.47
CA ALA A 434 -4.79 9.05 37.22
C ALA A 434 -6.02 9.69 36.52
N ALA A 435 -7.16 9.01 36.54
CA ALA A 435 -8.41 9.53 35.99
C ALA A 435 -8.88 10.80 36.71
N ARG A 436 -8.77 10.85 38.05
CA ARG A 436 -9.10 12.04 38.85
C ARG A 436 -8.28 13.25 38.43
N ARG A 437 -6.97 13.08 38.21
CA ARG A 437 -6.08 14.17 37.76
C ARG A 437 -6.45 14.63 36.34
N ARG A 438 -6.75 13.70 35.43
CA ARG A 438 -7.12 14.03 34.04
C ARG A 438 -8.43 14.81 33.96
N LEU A 439 -9.40 14.45 34.80
CA LEU A 439 -10.78 14.92 34.72
C LEU A 439 -11.12 15.96 35.80
N GLU A 440 -10.11 16.56 36.44
CA GLU A 440 -10.28 17.55 37.52
C GLU A 440 -11.17 18.72 37.10
N ASP A 441 -11.00 19.23 35.87
CA ASP A 441 -11.76 20.36 35.32
C ASP A 441 -13.27 20.08 35.14
N LEU A 442 -13.69 18.81 35.14
CA LEU A 442 -15.11 18.45 35.07
C LEU A 442 -15.81 18.57 36.44
N GLY A 443 -15.04 18.71 37.52
CA GLY A 443 -15.52 18.95 38.88
C GLY A 443 -16.54 17.90 39.34
N PRO A 444 -17.67 18.32 39.95
CA PRO A 444 -18.63 17.38 40.56
C PRO A 444 -19.44 16.57 39.53
N ARG A 445 -19.26 16.81 38.22
CA ARG A 445 -19.98 16.08 37.16
C ARG A 445 -19.44 14.68 36.91
N CYS A 446 -18.26 14.35 37.42
CA CYS A 446 -17.67 13.02 37.27
C CYS A 446 -17.49 12.37 38.65
N THR A 447 -18.19 11.25 38.86
CA THR A 447 -18.02 10.41 40.05
C THR A 447 -17.06 9.27 39.73
N PHE A 448 -16.14 8.97 40.63
CA PHE A 448 -15.15 7.90 40.45
C PHE A 448 -15.48 6.73 41.38
N LEU A 449 -15.76 5.57 40.80
CA LEU A 449 -16.03 4.32 41.51
C LEU A 449 -14.81 3.41 41.42
N VAL A 450 -14.33 2.95 42.58
CA VAL A 450 -13.27 1.94 42.66
C VAL A 450 -13.95 0.58 42.76
N GLY A 451 -13.69 -0.32 41.81
CA GLY A 451 -14.32 -1.65 41.78
C GLY A 451 -13.89 -2.47 40.57
N ASP A 452 -14.60 -3.57 40.36
CA ASP A 452 -14.44 -4.47 39.22
C ASP A 452 -15.75 -4.55 38.40
N PHE A 453 -15.79 -5.34 37.33
CA PHE A 453 -16.94 -5.49 36.45
C PHE A 453 -18.22 -5.93 37.19
N ALA A 454 -18.10 -6.58 38.36
CA ALA A 454 -19.24 -6.95 39.18
C ALA A 454 -19.95 -5.75 39.86
N ASP A 455 -19.25 -4.62 39.99
CA ASP A 455 -19.66 -3.42 40.71
C ASP A 455 -20.23 -2.32 39.78
N VAL A 456 -20.55 -2.68 38.52
CA VAL A 456 -21.15 -1.73 37.57
C VAL A 456 -22.43 -1.13 38.17
N PRO A 457 -22.52 0.22 38.28
CA PRO A 457 -23.64 0.88 38.96
C PRO A 457 -24.92 0.80 38.14
N GLU A 458 -26.08 0.66 38.79
CA GLU A 458 -27.37 0.43 38.13
C GLU A 458 -28.03 1.70 37.54
N SER A 459 -27.49 2.89 37.84
CA SER A 459 -28.15 4.17 37.57
C SER A 459 -27.72 4.88 36.28
N GLY A 460 -27.08 4.18 35.35
CA GLY A 460 -26.66 4.73 34.06
C GLY A 460 -27.80 4.78 33.03
N ASP A 461 -27.78 5.81 32.19
CA ASP A 461 -28.62 5.92 30.98
C ASP A 461 -27.88 5.46 29.73
N VAL A 462 -26.56 5.68 29.70
CA VAL A 462 -25.65 5.14 28.67
C VAL A 462 -24.46 4.51 29.36
N TYR A 463 -24.16 3.26 29.01
CA TYR A 463 -22.97 2.55 29.45
C TYR A 463 -21.96 2.51 28.31
N VAL A 464 -20.68 2.57 28.63
CA VAL A 464 -19.60 2.53 27.66
C VAL A 464 -18.60 1.47 28.09
N LEU A 465 -18.21 0.62 27.13
CA LEU A 465 -17.06 -0.28 27.21
C LEU A 465 -16.15 0.07 26.04
N SER A 466 -14.98 0.63 26.28
CA SER A 466 -14.11 1.13 25.22
C SER A 466 -12.72 0.52 25.30
N ARG A 467 -12.34 -0.30 24.30
CA ARG A 467 -11.09 -1.07 24.29
C ARG A 467 -10.95 -1.92 25.56
N VAL A 468 -11.99 -2.69 25.84
CA VAL A 468 -12.07 -3.55 27.04
C VAL A 468 -12.21 -4.99 26.61
N LEU A 469 -13.21 -5.31 25.79
CA LEU A 469 -13.54 -6.69 25.46
C LEU A 469 -12.45 -7.36 24.61
N HIS A 470 -11.65 -6.58 23.88
CA HIS A 470 -10.55 -7.12 23.10
C HIS A 470 -9.39 -7.69 23.94
N ASP A 471 -9.30 -7.36 25.23
CA ASP A 471 -8.27 -7.89 26.14
C ASP A 471 -8.61 -9.28 26.69
N TRP A 472 -9.88 -9.69 26.57
CA TRP A 472 -10.42 -10.86 27.26
C TRP A 472 -10.78 -11.98 26.32
N ASP A 473 -10.80 -13.22 26.82
CA ASP A 473 -11.39 -14.33 26.09
C ASP A 473 -12.92 -14.27 26.03
N ASP A 474 -13.53 -15.14 25.24
CA ASP A 474 -14.97 -15.11 25.03
C ASP A 474 -15.78 -15.38 26.30
N GLU A 475 -15.29 -16.20 27.24
CA GLU A 475 -16.05 -16.48 28.47
C GLU A 475 -16.00 -15.28 29.41
N GLN A 476 -14.83 -14.66 29.54
CA GLN A 476 -14.66 -13.43 30.30
C GLN A 476 -15.45 -12.28 29.68
N CYS A 477 -15.47 -12.14 28.35
CA CYS A 477 -16.34 -11.18 27.69
C CYS A 477 -17.82 -11.41 28.03
N ARG A 478 -18.30 -12.66 28.02
CA ARG A 478 -19.68 -12.97 28.42
C ARG A 478 -19.94 -12.58 29.87
N GLU A 479 -19.02 -12.83 30.78
CA GLU A 479 -19.15 -12.44 32.18
C GLU A 479 -19.27 -10.93 32.35
N ILE A 480 -18.34 -10.17 31.75
CA ILE A 480 -18.36 -8.69 31.76
C ILE A 480 -19.71 -8.17 31.21
N LEU A 481 -20.13 -8.68 30.06
CA LEU A 481 -21.38 -8.28 29.41
C LEU A 481 -22.61 -8.63 30.26
N ARG A 482 -22.62 -9.79 30.95
CA ARG A 482 -23.71 -10.16 31.88
C ARG A 482 -23.78 -9.21 33.07
N HIS A 483 -22.64 -8.74 33.58
CA HIS A 483 -22.63 -7.73 34.63
C HIS A 483 -23.21 -6.39 34.16
N CYS A 484 -22.81 -5.91 32.99
CA CYS A 484 -23.41 -4.73 32.37
C CYS A 484 -24.92 -4.92 32.16
N ALA A 485 -25.33 -6.04 31.56
CA ALA A 485 -26.75 -6.35 31.31
C ALA A 485 -27.59 -6.42 32.60
N ARG A 486 -27.00 -6.84 33.73
CA ARG A 486 -27.67 -6.86 35.03
C ARG A 486 -27.88 -5.44 35.57
N ALA A 487 -26.84 -4.60 35.50
CA ALA A 487 -26.88 -3.24 36.03
C ALA A 487 -27.72 -2.28 35.17
N MET A 488 -27.68 -2.43 33.84
CA MET A 488 -28.41 -1.56 32.92
C MET A 488 -29.91 -1.52 33.23
N PRO A 489 -30.54 -0.35 33.29
CA PRO A 489 -32.00 -0.23 33.19
C PRO A 489 -32.51 -0.69 31.81
N ALA A 490 -33.83 -0.91 31.68
CA ALA A 490 -34.42 -1.35 30.41
C ALA A 490 -34.30 -0.31 29.28
N HIS A 491 -34.25 0.98 29.63
CA HIS A 491 -34.11 2.08 28.67
C HIS A 491 -32.66 2.38 28.29
N ALA A 492 -31.69 1.81 28.99
CA ALA A 492 -30.29 2.20 28.85
C ALA A 492 -29.67 1.64 27.57
N ASP A 493 -28.79 2.43 26.98
CA ASP A 493 -27.96 2.04 25.84
C ASP A 493 -26.58 1.57 26.33
N LEU A 494 -25.98 0.59 25.67
CA LEU A 494 -24.57 0.22 25.84
C LEU A 494 -23.82 0.52 24.53
N LEU A 495 -22.74 1.28 24.62
CA LEU A 495 -21.85 1.57 23.51
C LEU A 495 -20.55 0.80 23.72
N VAL A 496 -20.27 -0.16 22.85
CA VAL A 496 -19.00 -0.89 22.84
C VAL A 496 -18.12 -0.28 21.76
N VAL A 497 -17.00 0.32 22.15
CA VAL A 497 -16.07 1.01 21.24
C VAL A 497 -14.82 0.15 21.07
N GLU A 498 -14.72 -0.53 19.93
CA GLU A 498 -13.68 -1.54 19.64
C GLU A 498 -13.23 -1.44 18.17
N ARG A 499 -12.28 -2.27 17.76
CA ARG A 499 -11.89 -2.41 16.34
C ARG A 499 -12.48 -3.69 15.77
N ALA A 500 -13.60 -3.54 15.06
CA ALA A 500 -14.25 -4.70 14.45
C ALA A 500 -13.46 -5.20 13.23
N LEU A 501 -13.20 -6.50 13.18
CA LEU A 501 -12.56 -7.14 12.02
C LEU A 501 -13.49 -7.07 10.79
N PRO A 502 -12.94 -6.78 9.58
CA PRO A 502 -13.72 -6.76 8.35
C PRO A 502 -14.24 -8.15 8.00
N ALA A 503 -15.50 -8.25 7.55
CA ALA A 503 -16.13 -9.53 7.21
C ALA A 503 -15.74 -10.05 5.81
N ASP A 504 -15.27 -9.18 4.93
CA ASP A 504 -15.04 -9.44 3.50
C ASP A 504 -13.54 -9.59 3.15
N GLY A 505 -12.66 -9.58 4.15
CA GLY A 505 -11.21 -9.64 3.96
C GLY A 505 -10.62 -8.37 3.35
N ALA A 506 -11.36 -7.25 3.35
CA ALA A 506 -10.81 -5.96 2.97
C ALA A 506 -9.61 -5.58 3.85
N PHE A 507 -8.71 -4.76 3.29
CA PHE A 507 -7.61 -4.21 4.07
C PHE A 507 -8.15 -3.39 5.25
N SER A 508 -7.73 -3.73 6.47
CA SER A 508 -8.10 -3.01 7.68
C SER A 508 -6.96 -3.00 8.69
N LEU A 509 -6.77 -1.85 9.34
CA LEU A 509 -5.91 -1.70 10.50
C LEU A 509 -6.35 -2.60 11.65
N ALA A 510 -7.63 -2.97 11.75
CA ALA A 510 -8.12 -3.93 12.75
C ALA A 510 -7.41 -5.29 12.62
N THR A 511 -7.13 -5.76 11.39
CA THR A 511 -6.40 -7.01 11.17
C THR A 511 -4.94 -6.92 11.61
N ALA A 512 -4.29 -5.77 11.36
CA ALA A 512 -2.94 -5.54 11.87
C ALA A 512 -2.91 -5.42 13.39
N TRP A 513 -3.97 -4.84 13.98
CA TRP A 513 -4.10 -4.73 15.43
C TRP A 513 -4.39 -6.06 16.10
N ASP A 514 -5.18 -6.94 15.50
CA ASP A 514 -5.39 -8.30 16.02
C ASP A 514 -4.05 -9.05 16.18
N LEU A 515 -3.17 -8.94 15.18
CA LEU A 515 -1.82 -9.47 15.25
C LEU A 515 -0.99 -8.83 16.37
N HIS A 516 -1.09 -7.50 16.53
CA HIS A 516 -0.46 -6.78 17.62
C HIS A 516 -0.99 -7.22 18.98
N MET A 517 -2.31 -7.37 19.13
CA MET A 517 -2.98 -7.76 20.37
C MET A 517 -2.50 -9.15 20.79
N MET A 518 -2.56 -10.11 19.87
CA MET A 518 -2.11 -11.48 20.10
C MET A 518 -0.62 -11.52 20.50
N CYS A 519 0.24 -10.74 19.82
CA CYS A 519 1.69 -10.77 20.02
C CYS A 519 2.13 -10.06 21.31
N ASN A 520 1.52 -8.92 21.63
CA ASN A 520 2.04 -8.02 22.66
C ASN A 520 1.27 -8.06 23.98
N VAL A 521 -0.02 -8.35 23.95
CA VAL A 521 -0.88 -8.22 25.15
C VAL A 521 -1.73 -9.46 25.43
N GLY A 522 -1.85 -10.39 24.49
CA GLY A 522 -2.64 -11.62 24.64
C GLY A 522 -4.14 -11.49 24.35
N GLY A 523 -4.57 -10.31 23.88
CA GLY A 523 -5.94 -10.05 23.45
C GLY A 523 -6.22 -10.47 22.00
N ARG A 524 -7.43 -10.19 21.54
CA ARG A 524 -7.89 -10.43 20.16
C ARG A 524 -8.96 -9.43 19.73
N GLU A 525 -8.94 -9.05 18.47
CA GLU A 525 -10.05 -8.33 17.84
C GLU A 525 -11.10 -9.34 17.34
N ARG A 526 -12.34 -8.87 17.15
CA ARG A 526 -13.47 -9.74 16.74
C ARG A 526 -14.29 -9.07 15.65
N THR A 527 -15.02 -9.87 14.87
CA THR A 527 -15.99 -9.34 13.91
C THR A 527 -17.22 -8.81 14.65
N ALA A 528 -17.95 -7.87 14.04
CA ALA A 528 -19.22 -7.39 14.61
C ALA A 528 -20.24 -8.54 14.83
N ALA A 529 -20.24 -9.53 13.94
CA ALA A 529 -21.08 -10.73 14.09
C ALA A 529 -20.70 -11.58 15.33
N HIS A 530 -19.40 -11.73 15.61
CA HIS A 530 -18.92 -12.42 16.81
C HIS A 530 -19.32 -11.66 18.06
N TYR A 531 -19.10 -10.33 18.09
CA TYR A 531 -19.61 -9.48 19.18
C TYR A 531 -21.12 -9.61 19.36
N GLY A 532 -21.89 -9.63 18.26
CA GLY A 532 -23.33 -9.88 18.27
C GLY A 532 -23.72 -11.19 18.98
N GLY A 533 -22.95 -12.26 18.77
CA GLY A 533 -23.10 -13.51 19.51
C GLY A 533 -22.83 -13.37 21.01
N LEU A 534 -21.73 -12.70 21.39
CA LEU A 534 -21.41 -12.44 22.80
C LEU A 534 -22.47 -11.57 23.49
N PHE A 535 -23.02 -10.58 22.79
CA PHE A 535 -24.13 -9.76 23.30
C PHE A 535 -25.38 -10.63 23.52
N ALA A 536 -25.75 -11.46 22.54
CA ALA A 536 -26.91 -12.34 22.64
C ALA A 536 -26.80 -13.31 23.83
N ASP A 537 -25.62 -13.90 24.05
CA ASP A 537 -25.34 -14.79 25.19
C ASP A 537 -25.49 -14.10 26.56
N ALA A 538 -25.40 -12.76 26.60
CA ALA A 538 -25.58 -11.94 27.79
C ALA A 538 -27.00 -11.33 27.91
N GLY A 539 -27.93 -11.66 27.01
CA GLY A 539 -29.27 -11.07 26.98
C GLY A 539 -29.31 -9.65 26.42
N LEU A 540 -28.34 -9.30 25.58
CA LEU A 540 -28.21 -8.03 24.89
C LEU A 540 -28.39 -8.22 23.38
N ALA A 541 -28.71 -7.14 22.65
CA ALA A 541 -28.90 -7.14 21.21
C ALA A 541 -28.13 -5.99 20.57
N LEU A 542 -27.36 -6.29 19.51
CA LEU A 542 -26.73 -5.29 18.65
C LEU A 542 -27.82 -4.60 17.82
N VAL A 543 -27.91 -3.27 17.93
CA VAL A 543 -28.92 -2.45 17.23
C VAL A 543 -28.32 -1.54 16.16
N GLY A 544 -27.01 -1.33 16.16
CA GLY A 544 -26.34 -0.53 15.13
C GLY A 544 -24.82 -0.58 15.22
N GLU A 545 -24.18 -0.17 14.13
CA GLU A 545 -22.73 -0.08 14.00
C GLU A 545 -22.38 1.27 13.36
N VAL A 546 -21.43 1.98 13.96
CA VAL A 546 -20.97 3.28 13.45
C VAL A 546 -19.45 3.26 13.29
N PRO A 547 -18.91 3.43 12.07
CA PRO A 547 -17.47 3.45 11.86
C PRO A 547 -16.84 4.71 12.46
N LEU A 548 -15.62 4.56 12.98
CA LEU A 548 -14.79 5.63 13.54
C LEU A 548 -13.46 5.73 12.78
N PRO A 549 -12.72 6.84 12.91
CA PRO A 549 -11.33 6.93 12.44
C PRO A 549 -10.47 5.79 12.98
N LEU A 550 -9.35 5.50 12.28
CA LEU A 550 -8.39 4.47 12.67
C LEU A 550 -9.01 3.05 12.76
N ASP A 551 -10.03 2.79 11.93
CA ASP A 551 -10.82 1.54 11.89
C ASP A 551 -11.45 1.14 13.24
N GLY A 552 -11.74 2.14 14.09
CA GLY A 552 -12.61 1.92 15.24
C GLY A 552 -14.07 1.75 14.82
N THR A 553 -14.89 1.21 15.70
CA THR A 553 -16.33 1.05 15.51
C THR A 553 -17.05 1.22 16.84
N VAL A 554 -18.17 1.93 16.84
CA VAL A 554 -19.15 1.88 17.93
C VAL A 554 -20.18 0.81 17.60
N LEU A 555 -20.24 -0.23 18.42
CA LEU A 555 -21.32 -1.21 18.43
C LEU A 555 -22.37 -0.71 19.43
N HIS A 556 -23.52 -0.31 18.92
CA HIS A 556 -24.63 0.17 19.73
C HIS A 556 -25.50 -1.03 20.15
N VAL A 557 -25.61 -1.25 21.44
CA VAL A 557 -26.22 -2.42 22.06
C VAL A 557 -27.34 -2.01 23.02
N ARG A 558 -28.41 -2.82 23.10
CA ARG A 558 -29.52 -2.67 24.06
C ARG A 558 -29.82 -3.98 24.75
N LYS A 559 -30.63 -3.97 25.81
CA LYS A 559 -31.22 -5.22 26.33
C LYS A 559 -32.09 -5.87 25.26
N ALA A 560 -31.97 -7.18 25.11
CA ALA A 560 -32.87 -7.94 24.25
C ALA A 560 -34.29 -7.91 24.85
N ASP A 561 -35.29 -7.70 24.00
CA ASP A 561 -36.68 -7.84 24.41
C ASP A 561 -36.89 -9.28 24.90
N ARG A 562 -37.40 -9.45 26.13
CA ARG A 562 -37.77 -10.79 26.60
C ARG A 562 -38.84 -11.33 25.64
N PRO A 563 -38.69 -12.55 25.08
CA PRO A 563 -39.80 -13.16 24.37
C PRO A 563 -40.99 -13.21 25.34
N ALA A 564 -42.14 -12.69 24.90
CA ALA A 564 -43.37 -12.77 25.66
C ALA A 564 -43.57 -14.24 26.02
N SER A 565 -43.58 -14.55 27.31
CA SER A 565 -43.77 -15.92 27.78
C SER A 565 -45.12 -16.42 27.26
N ALA A 566 -45.10 -17.40 26.36
CA ALA A 566 -46.30 -18.08 25.87
C ALA A 566 -46.95 -18.95 26.95
#